data_AF-A0A7S4Q0D0-F1
#
_entry.id   AF-A0A7S4Q0D0-F1
#
_cell.length_a   1.000
_cell.length_b   1.000
_cell.length_c   1.000
_cell.angle_alpha   90.00
_cell.angle_beta   90.00
_cell.angle_gamma   90.00
#
_symmetry.space_group_name_H-M   'P 1'
#
loop_
_entity.id
_entity.type
_entity.pdbx_description
1 polymer ?
#
loop_
_entity_poly.entity_id
_entity_poly.type
_entity_poly.pdbx_seq_one_letter_code
_entity_poly.pdbx_strand_id
1 'polypeptide(L)'
;ARANFGLLADAILPSLAVRVPLAAMVGGHASAAVQEQAVARLRARLEVQKCCKAQLAGAGGVALVAASMQAHPASTALLRDACWVLAVLAVHSTANAQDIAKAGMIPWLCGVAGKHQRAVEVQEGCCALLRSLAVHHEQRPALAAAGAMAVLFAAMGSCLQSRVVQEEALAGLRLLFAELPPSSAAGLGVLRSALLEHAASEAVQREGCAFLERLANSPAHRAAAVAAAGAESVCSAMVAFPGSPALQAYACAALAGFAAQDPEHVSWLGGAALVEAALARHPGSAAVQSAGPEVMRSLGRDVG
;
A
#
# COMPACT_ATOMS: atom_id res chain seq x y z
N ALA A 1 -40.83 7.67 24.86
CA ALA A 1 -40.33 6.33 25.25
C ALA A 1 -39.72 5.53 24.08
N ARG A 2 -40.45 5.28 22.97
CA ARG A 2 -39.92 4.52 21.82
C ARG A 2 -38.70 5.13 21.11
N ALA A 3 -38.61 6.47 21.02
CA ALA A 3 -37.45 7.15 20.42
C ALA A 3 -36.14 6.98 21.25
N ASN A 4 -36.23 6.93 22.58
CA ASN A 4 -35.07 6.69 23.46
C ASN A 4 -34.60 5.23 23.43
N PHE A 5 -35.52 4.27 23.21
CA PHE A 5 -35.15 2.86 23.07
C PHE A 5 -34.39 2.58 21.77
N GLY A 6 -34.74 3.24 20.66
CA GLY A 6 -33.98 3.16 19.41
C GLY A 6 -32.55 3.68 19.58
N LEU A 7 -32.39 4.87 20.17
CA LEU A 7 -31.08 5.47 20.43
C LEU A 7 -30.21 4.65 21.40
N LEU A 8 -30.80 4.05 22.43
CA LEU A 8 -30.09 3.15 23.35
C LEU A 8 -29.70 1.83 22.68
N ALA A 9 -30.59 1.22 21.90
CA ALA A 9 -30.28 0.00 21.15
C ALA A 9 -29.16 0.26 20.11
N ASP A 10 -29.22 1.40 19.42
CA ASP A 10 -28.22 1.82 18.44
C ASP A 10 -26.85 2.13 19.06
N ALA A 11 -26.78 2.49 20.35
CA ALA A 11 -25.53 2.70 21.07
C ALA A 11 -24.99 1.43 21.75
N ILE A 12 -25.87 0.59 22.29
CA ILE A 12 -25.52 -0.60 23.08
C ILE A 12 -25.11 -1.77 22.18
N LEU A 13 -25.85 -2.02 21.09
CA LEU A 13 -25.57 -3.15 20.20
C LEU A 13 -24.17 -3.07 19.56
N PRO A 14 -23.69 -1.92 19.06
CA PRO A 14 -22.32 -1.79 18.56
C PRO A 14 -21.26 -1.99 19.63
N SER A 15 -21.50 -1.48 20.84
CA SER A 15 -20.58 -1.61 21.97
C SER A 15 -20.43 -3.08 22.39
N LEU A 16 -21.54 -3.82 22.51
CA LEU A 16 -21.50 -5.26 22.81
C LEU A 16 -20.86 -6.07 21.69
N ALA A 17 -21.11 -5.70 20.42
CA ALA A 17 -20.52 -6.38 19.25
C ALA A 17 -18.99 -6.30 19.22
N VAL A 18 -18.40 -5.27 19.84
CA VAL A 18 -16.95 -5.13 20.01
C VAL A 18 -16.47 -5.78 21.31
N ARG A 19 -17.17 -5.55 22.43
CA ARG A 19 -16.72 -6.01 23.75
C ARG A 19 -16.77 -7.53 23.91
N VAL A 20 -17.74 -8.22 23.30
CA VAL A 20 -17.87 -9.68 23.41
C VAL A 20 -16.68 -10.41 22.76
N PRO A 21 -16.30 -10.12 21.49
CA PRO A 21 -15.08 -10.68 20.92
C PRO A 21 -13.83 -10.35 21.74
N LEU A 22 -13.66 -9.10 22.20
CA LEU A 22 -12.50 -8.72 23.01
C LEU A 22 -12.43 -9.49 24.33
N ALA A 23 -13.56 -9.68 25.02
CA ALA A 23 -13.61 -10.46 26.26
C ALA A 23 -13.18 -11.93 26.02
N ALA A 24 -13.56 -12.52 24.88
CA ALA A 24 -13.13 -13.86 24.50
C ALA A 24 -11.61 -13.95 24.28
N MET A 25 -10.95 -12.83 23.93
CA MET A 25 -9.50 -12.77 23.71
C MET A 25 -8.68 -12.64 25.00
N VAL A 26 -9.27 -12.13 26.10
CA VAL A 26 -8.58 -11.78 27.37
C VAL A 26 -8.14 -13.01 28.18
N GLY A 27 -8.61 -14.22 27.86
CA GLY A 27 -8.08 -15.44 28.47
C GLY A 27 -6.72 -15.81 27.86
N GLY A 28 -5.62 -15.72 28.61
CA GLY A 28 -4.27 -16.13 28.19
C GLY A 28 -4.09 -17.61 27.79
N HIS A 29 -5.19 -18.37 27.68
CA HIS A 29 -5.29 -19.75 27.23
C HIS A 29 -6.34 -19.94 26.11
N ALA A 30 -6.88 -18.87 25.54
CA ALA A 30 -7.78 -18.98 24.40
C ALA A 30 -7.00 -19.58 23.22
N SER A 31 -7.49 -20.74 22.76
CA SER A 31 -6.89 -21.46 21.62
C SER A 31 -6.88 -20.60 20.37
N ALA A 32 -6.03 -20.95 19.40
CA ALA A 32 -6.00 -20.28 18.10
C ALA A 32 -7.40 -20.16 17.48
N ALA A 33 -8.23 -21.20 17.58
CA ALA A 33 -9.60 -21.19 17.07
C ALA A 33 -10.50 -20.12 17.74
N VAL A 34 -10.38 -19.92 19.05
CA VAL A 34 -11.17 -18.88 19.76
C VAL A 34 -10.70 -17.49 19.35
N GLN A 35 -9.39 -17.30 19.23
CA GLN A 35 -8.77 -16.04 18.81
C GLN A 35 -9.14 -15.71 17.35
N GLU A 36 -9.06 -16.68 16.45
CA GLU A 36 -9.50 -16.58 15.06
C GLU A 36 -10.96 -16.14 14.97
N GLN A 37 -11.85 -16.84 15.68
CA GLN A 37 -13.27 -16.52 15.65
C GLN A 37 -13.58 -15.14 16.23
N ALA A 38 -12.88 -14.73 17.30
CA ALA A 38 -13.02 -13.41 17.88
C ALA A 38 -12.60 -12.31 16.88
N VAL A 39 -11.43 -12.45 16.27
CA VAL A 39 -10.91 -11.47 15.30
C VAL A 39 -11.77 -11.44 14.02
N ALA A 40 -12.22 -12.58 13.52
CA ALA A 40 -13.13 -12.64 12.38
C ALA A 40 -14.46 -11.90 12.64
N ARG A 41 -15.00 -12.01 13.87
CA ARG A 41 -16.20 -11.25 14.27
C ARG A 41 -15.93 -9.75 14.33
N LEU A 42 -14.76 -9.33 14.83
CA LEU A 42 -14.35 -7.93 14.82
C LEU A 42 -14.24 -7.39 13.40
N ARG A 43 -13.59 -8.14 12.50
CA ARG A 43 -13.49 -7.81 11.07
C ARG A 43 -14.88 -7.61 10.45
N ALA A 44 -15.75 -8.61 10.54
CA ALA A 44 -17.11 -8.54 9.98
C ALA A 44 -17.89 -7.33 10.54
N ARG A 45 -17.68 -6.98 11.82
CA ARG A 45 -18.35 -5.81 12.41
C ARG A 45 -17.82 -4.49 11.86
N LEU A 46 -16.51 -4.37 11.68
CA LEU A 46 -15.88 -3.17 11.11
C LEU A 46 -16.24 -2.94 9.64
N GLU A 47 -16.51 -4.01 8.88
CA GLU A 47 -16.99 -3.93 7.49
C GLU A 47 -18.39 -3.30 7.42
N VAL A 48 -19.26 -3.61 8.39
CA VAL A 48 -20.65 -3.14 8.40
C VAL A 48 -20.80 -1.77 9.09
N GLN A 49 -19.96 -1.45 10.08
CA GLN A 49 -20.22 -0.30 10.95
C GLN A 49 -18.99 0.57 11.25
N LYS A 50 -18.96 1.78 10.70
CA LYS A 50 -17.85 2.74 10.85
C LYS A 50 -17.59 3.16 12.30
N CYS A 51 -18.62 3.32 13.14
CA CYS A 51 -18.44 3.77 14.53
C CYS A 51 -17.75 2.74 15.42
N CYS A 52 -17.74 1.46 15.02
CA CYS A 52 -17.06 0.40 15.77
C CYS A 52 -15.53 0.57 15.78
N LYS A 53 -14.94 1.34 14.85
CA LYS A 53 -13.50 1.64 14.86
C LYS A 53 -13.07 2.35 16.15
N ALA A 54 -13.78 3.43 16.50
CA ALA A 54 -13.48 4.21 17.70
C ALA A 54 -13.76 3.41 18.99
N GLN A 55 -14.83 2.61 19.00
CA GLN A 55 -15.18 1.75 20.13
C GLN A 55 -14.14 0.65 20.34
N LEU A 56 -13.67 0.01 19.26
CA LEU A 56 -12.65 -1.03 19.30
C LEU A 56 -11.31 -0.47 19.79
N ALA A 57 -10.89 0.69 19.27
CA ALA A 57 -9.70 1.37 19.75
C ALA A 57 -9.81 1.73 21.25
N GLY A 58 -10.90 2.38 21.66
CA GLY A 58 -11.14 2.79 23.04
C GLY A 58 -11.28 1.63 24.04
N ALA A 59 -11.62 0.43 23.56
CA ALA A 59 -11.70 -0.79 24.37
C ALA A 59 -10.37 -1.57 24.45
N GLY A 60 -9.25 -1.00 23.99
CA GLY A 60 -7.95 -1.67 24.00
C GLY A 60 -7.79 -2.73 22.89
N GLY A 61 -8.61 -2.66 21.84
CA GLY A 61 -8.61 -3.63 20.75
C GLY A 61 -7.28 -3.78 20.02
N VAL A 62 -6.51 -2.70 19.88
CA VAL A 62 -5.17 -2.75 19.29
C VAL A 62 -4.27 -3.71 20.08
N ALA A 63 -4.18 -3.53 21.40
CA ALA A 63 -3.33 -4.35 22.26
C ALA A 63 -3.78 -5.81 22.30
N LEU A 64 -5.09 -6.07 22.36
CA LEU A 64 -5.63 -7.43 22.39
C LEU A 64 -5.43 -8.17 21.06
N VAL A 65 -5.66 -7.50 19.93
CA VAL A 65 -5.39 -8.08 18.60
C VAL A 65 -3.90 -8.32 18.39
N ALA A 66 -3.04 -7.39 18.77
CA ALA A 66 -1.58 -7.56 18.73
C ALA A 66 -1.12 -8.77 19.57
N ALA A 67 -1.58 -8.87 20.82
CA ALA A 67 -1.23 -9.99 21.70
C ALA A 67 -1.71 -11.34 21.15
N SER A 68 -2.91 -11.37 20.57
CA SER A 68 -3.47 -12.56 19.92
C SER A 68 -2.61 -13.06 18.76
N MET A 69 -2.20 -12.15 17.87
CA MET A 69 -1.29 -12.45 16.75
C MET A 69 0.06 -12.98 17.25
N GLN A 70 0.62 -12.37 18.30
CA GLN A 70 1.90 -12.76 18.89
C GLN A 70 1.84 -14.13 19.59
N ALA A 71 0.71 -14.47 20.20
CA ALA A 71 0.50 -15.77 20.84
C ALA A 71 0.32 -16.91 19.83
N HIS A 72 -0.23 -16.62 18.64
CA HIS A 72 -0.55 -17.64 17.63
C HIS A 72 0.02 -17.31 16.24
N PRO A 73 1.36 -17.16 16.09
CA PRO A 73 1.99 -16.74 14.84
C PRO A 73 1.91 -17.77 13.70
N ALA A 74 1.42 -18.98 13.98
CA ALA A 74 1.24 -20.04 12.98
C ALA A 74 -0.17 -20.01 12.34
N SER A 75 -1.15 -19.32 12.94
CA SER A 75 -2.52 -19.27 12.41
C SER A 75 -2.63 -18.24 11.30
N THR A 76 -2.62 -18.69 10.04
CA THR A 76 -2.70 -17.81 8.87
C THR A 76 -4.04 -17.06 8.80
N ALA A 77 -5.15 -17.72 9.18
CA ALA A 77 -6.47 -17.10 9.23
C ALA A 77 -6.53 -15.96 10.26
N LEU A 78 -5.99 -16.19 11.46
CA LEU A 78 -5.88 -15.16 12.49
C LEU A 78 -5.04 -13.99 11.98
N LEU A 79 -3.85 -14.27 11.44
CA LEU A 79 -2.94 -13.24 10.97
C LEU A 79 -3.57 -12.38 9.87
N ARG A 80 -4.22 -13.01 8.88
CA ARG A 80 -4.93 -12.31 7.81
C ARG A 80 -5.97 -11.33 8.38
N ASP A 81 -6.88 -11.82 9.21
CA ASP A 81 -7.99 -11.00 9.72
C ASP A 81 -7.50 -9.94 10.72
N ALA A 82 -6.52 -10.28 11.55
CA ALA A 82 -5.94 -9.37 12.54
C ALA A 82 -5.16 -8.24 11.87
N CYS A 83 -4.34 -8.55 10.86
CA CYS A 83 -3.66 -7.54 10.06
C CYS A 83 -4.65 -6.56 9.42
N TRP A 84 -5.75 -7.07 8.86
CA TRP A 84 -6.80 -6.23 8.30
C TRP A 84 -7.45 -5.32 9.35
N VAL A 85 -7.82 -5.87 10.52
CA VAL A 85 -8.41 -5.11 11.62
C VAL A 85 -7.47 -3.97 12.05
N LEU A 86 -6.19 -4.28 12.27
CA LEU A 86 -5.20 -3.27 12.65
C LEU A 86 -4.97 -2.24 11.55
N ALA A 87 -4.96 -2.63 10.27
CA ALA A 87 -4.82 -1.72 9.14
C ALA A 87 -5.96 -0.70 9.10
N VAL A 88 -7.21 -1.17 9.28
CA VAL A 88 -8.41 -0.35 9.32
C VAL A 88 -8.43 0.61 10.51
N LEU A 89 -7.88 0.19 11.65
CA LEU A 89 -7.73 1.06 12.84
C LEU A 89 -6.62 2.09 12.65
N ALA A 90 -5.54 1.75 11.94
CA ALA A 90 -4.39 2.62 11.74
C ALA A 90 -4.64 3.72 10.70
N VAL A 91 -5.22 3.39 9.54
CA VAL A 91 -5.20 4.24 8.33
C VAL A 91 -5.72 5.69 8.52
N HIS A 92 -6.60 5.93 9.49
CA HIS A 92 -7.15 7.26 9.78
C HIS A 92 -6.98 7.70 11.24
N SER A 93 -6.07 7.06 12.00
CA SER A 93 -5.80 7.42 13.39
C SER A 93 -4.31 7.33 13.70
N THR A 94 -3.67 8.49 13.86
CA THR A 94 -2.27 8.60 14.28
C THR A 94 -2.06 7.96 15.65
N ALA A 95 -2.99 8.14 16.59
CA ALA A 95 -2.95 7.51 17.90
C ALA A 95 -2.94 5.98 17.82
N ASN A 96 -3.82 5.38 17.01
CA ASN A 96 -3.84 3.93 16.83
C ASN A 96 -2.57 3.41 16.15
N ALA A 97 -2.05 4.14 15.17
CA ALA A 97 -0.79 3.80 14.51
C ALA A 97 0.39 3.83 15.51
N GLN A 98 0.44 4.84 16.38
CA GLN A 98 1.42 4.92 17.47
C GLN A 98 1.25 3.78 18.47
N ASP A 99 0.02 3.40 18.83
CA ASP A 99 -0.23 2.28 19.75
C ASP A 99 0.21 0.94 19.15
N ILE A 100 -0.04 0.71 17.84
CA ILE A 100 0.46 -0.46 17.11
C ILE A 100 1.99 -0.50 17.14
N ALA A 101 2.65 0.64 16.89
CA ALA A 101 4.11 0.73 16.92
C ALA A 101 4.66 0.47 18.33
N LYS A 102 4.08 1.08 19.37
CA LYS A 102 4.46 0.87 20.79
C LYS A 102 4.24 -0.55 21.27
N ALA A 103 3.27 -1.27 20.71
CA ALA A 103 3.06 -2.71 20.95
C ALA A 103 4.14 -3.60 20.29
N GLY A 104 5.15 -3.03 19.63
CA GLY A 104 6.23 -3.77 18.98
C GLY A 104 5.81 -4.49 17.70
N MET A 105 4.65 -4.13 17.13
CA MET A 105 4.07 -4.88 16.00
C MET A 105 4.83 -4.66 14.69
N ILE A 106 5.49 -3.53 14.47
CA ILE A 106 6.22 -3.25 13.23
C ILE A 106 7.35 -4.29 12.98
N PRO A 107 8.36 -4.45 13.86
CA PRO A 107 9.40 -5.45 13.66
C PRO A 107 8.86 -6.88 13.70
N TRP A 108 7.86 -7.15 14.54
CA TRP A 108 7.22 -8.45 14.61
C TRP A 108 6.52 -8.84 13.29
N LEU A 109 5.77 -7.92 12.69
CA LEU A 109 5.07 -8.10 11.42
C LEU A 109 6.05 -8.38 10.27
N CYS A 110 7.19 -7.67 10.24
CA CYS A 110 8.24 -7.92 9.26
C CYS A 110 8.81 -9.34 9.39
N GLY A 111 9.03 -9.82 10.62
CA GLY A 111 9.45 -11.20 10.87
C GLY A 111 8.41 -12.24 10.48
N VAL A 112 7.12 -11.97 10.72
CA VAL A 112 6.01 -12.86 10.35
C VAL A 112 5.84 -12.94 8.84
N ALA A 113 5.86 -11.81 8.15
CA ALA A 113 5.83 -11.78 6.68
C ALA A 113 7.01 -12.56 6.09
N GLY A 114 8.19 -12.48 6.70
CA GLY A 114 9.36 -13.27 6.30
C GLY A 114 9.22 -14.78 6.52
N LYS A 115 8.46 -15.23 7.53
CA LYS A 115 8.17 -16.66 7.76
C LYS A 115 7.08 -17.21 6.85
N HIS A 116 6.11 -16.37 6.50
CA HIS A 116 4.92 -16.73 5.74
C HIS A 116 4.96 -16.22 4.29
N GLN A 117 6.14 -16.19 3.66
CA GLN A 117 6.35 -15.59 2.33
C GLN A 117 5.43 -16.13 1.22
N ARG A 118 5.01 -17.39 1.33
CA ARG A 118 4.14 -18.05 0.34
C ARG A 118 2.66 -18.09 0.74
N ALA A 119 2.33 -17.64 1.95
CA ALA A 119 0.94 -17.56 2.39
C ALA A 119 0.33 -16.24 1.91
N VAL A 120 -0.23 -16.25 0.71
CA VAL A 120 -0.76 -15.06 0.02
C VAL A 120 -1.68 -14.24 0.94
N GLU A 121 -2.63 -14.90 1.61
CA GLU A 121 -3.57 -14.24 2.53
C GLU A 121 -2.88 -13.48 3.69
N VAL A 122 -1.77 -14.02 4.20
CA VAL A 122 -0.98 -13.36 5.25
C VAL A 122 -0.23 -12.17 4.66
N GLN A 123 0.36 -12.33 3.47
CA GLN A 123 1.06 -11.23 2.80
C GLN A 123 0.12 -10.07 2.44
N GLU A 124 -1.11 -10.35 2.00
CA GLU A 124 -2.13 -9.33 1.76
C GLU A 124 -2.39 -8.50 3.02
N GLY A 125 -2.64 -9.17 4.14
CA GLY A 125 -2.83 -8.50 5.43
C GLY A 125 -1.59 -7.71 5.86
N CYS A 126 -0.41 -8.31 5.80
CA CYS A 126 0.84 -7.67 6.18
C CYS A 126 1.12 -6.41 5.34
N CYS A 127 0.99 -6.48 4.01
CA CYS A 127 1.20 -5.33 3.13
C CYS A 127 0.19 -4.22 3.42
N ALA A 128 -1.09 -4.57 3.65
CA ALA A 128 -2.12 -3.59 3.99
C ALA A 128 -1.85 -2.87 5.31
N LEU A 129 -1.37 -3.58 6.33
CA LEU A 129 -1.00 -2.98 7.61
C LEU A 129 0.25 -2.11 7.48
N LEU A 130 1.30 -2.57 6.78
CA LEU A 130 2.51 -1.77 6.53
C LEU A 130 2.18 -0.48 5.78
N ARG A 131 1.36 -0.54 4.72
CA ARG A 131 0.90 0.65 4.00
C ARG A 131 0.11 1.58 4.93
N SER A 132 -0.83 1.03 5.70
CA SER A 132 -1.68 1.82 6.60
C SER A 132 -0.86 2.57 7.66
N LEU A 133 0.22 1.95 8.15
CA LEU A 133 1.17 2.62 9.05
C LEU A 133 2.02 3.66 8.31
N ALA A 134 2.46 3.38 7.08
CA ALA A 134 3.28 4.28 6.27
C ALA A 134 2.58 5.59 5.87
N VAL A 135 1.24 5.63 5.91
CA VAL A 135 0.45 6.87 5.76
C VAL A 135 0.89 7.91 6.80
N HIS A 136 1.23 7.46 8.01
CA HIS A 136 1.68 8.31 9.11
C HIS A 136 3.19 8.52 9.03
N HIS A 137 3.61 9.73 8.68
CA HIS A 137 5.02 10.09 8.51
C HIS A 137 5.89 9.73 9.72
N GLU A 138 5.38 9.87 10.94
CA GLU A 138 6.08 9.53 12.19
C GLU A 138 6.46 8.05 12.29
N GLN A 139 5.75 7.15 11.60
CA GLN A 139 6.00 5.71 11.66
C GLN A 139 7.00 5.24 10.60
N ARG A 140 7.32 6.07 9.59
CA ARG A 140 8.18 5.67 8.47
C ARG A 140 9.61 5.32 8.90
N PRO A 141 10.28 6.07 9.81
CA PRO A 141 11.60 5.68 10.29
C PRO A 141 11.60 4.32 11.00
N ALA A 142 10.55 4.03 11.80
CA ALA A 142 10.41 2.74 12.47
C ALA A 142 10.15 1.59 11.48
N LEU A 143 9.33 1.82 10.45
CA LEU A 143 9.10 0.88 9.36
C LEU A 143 10.38 0.59 8.57
N ALA A 144 11.15 1.63 8.26
CA ALA A 144 12.43 1.51 7.56
C ALA A 144 13.45 0.73 8.38
N ALA A 145 13.60 1.06 9.67
CA ALA A 145 14.51 0.37 10.59
C ALA A 145 14.15 -1.12 10.76
N ALA A 146 12.86 -1.47 10.67
CA ALA A 146 12.40 -2.84 10.72
C ALA A 146 12.54 -3.62 9.39
N GLY A 147 13.01 -2.97 8.32
CA GLY A 147 13.17 -3.59 7.00
C GLY A 147 11.87 -3.75 6.22
N ALA A 148 10.83 -2.95 6.50
CA ALA A 148 9.52 -3.06 5.84
C ALA A 148 9.62 -3.02 4.31
N MET A 149 10.53 -2.22 3.76
CA MET A 149 10.73 -2.11 2.31
C MET A 149 11.20 -3.43 1.67
N ALA A 150 12.14 -4.11 2.32
CA ALA A 150 12.61 -5.42 1.86
C ALA A 150 11.49 -6.46 1.94
N VAL A 151 10.66 -6.39 2.98
CA VAL A 151 9.47 -7.24 3.13
C VAL A 151 8.46 -6.98 2.02
N LEU A 152 8.17 -5.72 1.68
CA LEU A 152 7.24 -5.38 0.59
C LEU A 152 7.74 -5.90 -0.76
N PHE A 153 9.03 -5.72 -1.09
CA PHE A 153 9.61 -6.30 -2.31
C PHE A 153 9.58 -7.83 -2.31
N ALA A 154 9.89 -8.47 -1.18
CA ALA A 154 9.85 -9.93 -1.05
C ALA A 154 8.42 -10.49 -1.21
N ALA A 155 7.43 -9.80 -0.65
CA ALA A 155 6.01 -10.13 -0.80
C ALA A 155 5.56 -10.01 -2.26
N MET A 156 5.93 -8.92 -2.95
CA MET A 156 5.65 -8.74 -4.37
C MET A 156 6.23 -9.88 -5.22
N GLY A 157 7.47 -10.30 -4.94
CA GLY A 157 8.12 -11.38 -5.68
C GLY A 157 7.53 -12.76 -5.37
N SER A 158 7.25 -13.05 -4.10
CA SER A 158 6.74 -14.35 -3.66
C SER A 158 5.26 -14.56 -3.96
N CYS A 159 4.50 -13.47 -4.09
CA CYS A 159 3.07 -13.46 -4.36
C CYS A 159 2.76 -12.67 -5.65
N LEU A 160 3.55 -12.89 -6.70
CA LEU A 160 3.45 -12.19 -7.98
C LEU A 160 2.02 -12.19 -8.55
N GLN A 161 1.29 -13.29 -8.39
CA GLN A 161 -0.07 -13.49 -8.91
C GLN A 161 -1.16 -12.74 -8.12
N SER A 162 -0.92 -12.35 -6.86
CA SER A 162 -1.93 -11.63 -6.08
C SER A 162 -1.92 -10.15 -6.41
N ARG A 163 -2.95 -9.70 -7.13
CA ARG A 163 -3.20 -8.29 -7.43
C ARG A 163 -3.24 -7.44 -6.14
N VAL A 164 -3.83 -7.97 -5.08
CA VAL A 164 -3.97 -7.27 -3.79
C VAL A 164 -2.60 -7.02 -3.16
N VAL A 165 -1.73 -8.04 -3.13
CA VAL A 165 -0.34 -7.87 -2.64
C VAL A 165 0.39 -6.82 -3.47
N GLN A 166 0.31 -6.88 -4.80
CA GLN A 166 1.01 -5.92 -5.66
C GLN A 166 0.54 -4.48 -5.41
N GLU A 167 -0.77 -4.25 -5.34
CA GLU A 167 -1.34 -2.92 -5.11
C GLU A 167 -0.94 -2.36 -3.72
N GLU A 168 -1.14 -3.15 -2.66
CA GLU A 168 -0.85 -2.74 -1.29
C GLU A 168 0.66 -2.51 -1.07
N ALA A 169 1.50 -3.38 -1.64
CA ALA A 169 2.95 -3.25 -1.52
C ALA A 169 3.50 -2.06 -2.30
N LEU A 170 3.06 -1.83 -3.55
CA LEU A 170 3.49 -0.65 -4.33
C LEU A 170 3.08 0.65 -3.66
N ALA A 171 1.85 0.74 -3.14
CA ALA A 171 1.41 1.90 -2.40
C ALA A 171 2.22 2.11 -1.10
N GLY A 172 2.58 1.03 -0.40
CA GLY A 172 3.48 1.08 0.76
C GLY A 172 4.89 1.57 0.39
N LEU A 173 5.48 1.02 -0.67
CA LEU A 173 6.81 1.42 -1.17
C LEU A 173 6.84 2.90 -1.56
N ARG A 174 5.80 3.40 -2.22
CA ARG A 174 5.66 4.82 -2.57
C ARG A 174 5.65 5.73 -1.34
N LEU A 175 4.99 5.32 -0.26
CA LEU A 175 4.96 6.10 0.99
C LEU A 175 6.31 6.05 1.73
N LEU A 176 7.01 4.93 1.64
CA LEU A 176 8.33 4.71 2.26
C LEU A 176 9.51 5.17 1.40
N PHE A 177 9.25 5.75 0.22
CA PHE A 177 10.29 6.13 -0.74
C PHE A 177 11.41 7.00 -0.14
N ALA A 178 11.08 7.92 0.77
CA ALA A 178 12.08 8.79 1.41
C ALA A 178 13.12 8.01 2.23
N GLU A 179 12.76 6.79 2.65
CA GLU A 179 13.60 5.88 3.43
C GLU A 179 14.33 4.85 2.53
N LEU A 180 14.23 4.96 1.20
CA LEU A 180 14.83 4.02 0.26
C LEU A 180 16.33 4.21 0.19
N PRO A 181 17.14 3.20 0.55
CA PRO A 181 18.57 3.31 0.36
C PRO A 181 18.89 3.17 -1.14
N PRO A 182 19.90 3.90 -1.64
CA PRO A 182 20.28 3.91 -3.06
C PRO A 182 20.73 2.53 -3.57
N SER A 183 21.13 1.62 -2.70
CA SER A 183 21.53 0.24 -3.02
C SER A 183 20.37 -0.72 -3.30
N SER A 184 19.11 -0.27 -3.29
CA SER A 184 17.92 -1.12 -3.42
C SER A 184 17.59 -1.60 -4.84
N ALA A 185 18.59 -1.69 -5.73
CA ALA A 185 18.39 -2.05 -7.14
C ALA A 185 17.70 -3.41 -7.34
N ALA A 186 17.93 -4.38 -6.45
CA ALA A 186 17.30 -5.70 -6.51
C ALA A 186 15.76 -5.65 -6.42
N GLY A 187 15.21 -4.68 -5.68
CA GLY A 187 13.76 -4.51 -5.57
C GLY A 187 13.10 -4.06 -6.88
N LEU A 188 13.83 -3.31 -7.72
CA LEU A 188 13.28 -2.75 -8.95
C LEU A 188 13.06 -3.81 -10.05
N GLY A 189 13.81 -4.91 -10.03
CA GLY A 189 13.52 -6.06 -10.90
C GLY A 189 12.16 -6.69 -10.59
N VAL A 190 11.79 -6.77 -9.30
CA VAL A 190 10.49 -7.28 -8.87
C VAL A 190 9.35 -6.34 -9.29
N LEU A 191 9.57 -5.03 -9.20
CA LEU A 191 8.62 -4.01 -9.68
C LEU A 191 8.25 -4.24 -11.15
N ARG A 192 9.24 -4.43 -12.03
CA ARG A 192 8.99 -4.70 -13.45
C ARG A 192 8.17 -5.97 -13.66
N SER A 193 8.52 -7.06 -12.98
CA SER A 193 7.76 -8.31 -13.07
C SER A 193 6.31 -8.13 -12.63
N ALA A 194 6.06 -7.39 -11.56
CA ALA A 194 4.72 -7.08 -11.09
C ALA A 194 3.90 -6.28 -12.10
N LEU A 195 4.51 -5.28 -12.75
CA LEU A 195 3.85 -4.47 -13.77
C LEU A 195 3.55 -5.26 -15.05
N LEU A 196 4.42 -6.19 -15.44
CA LEU A 196 4.17 -7.08 -16.58
C LEU A 196 3.07 -8.09 -16.28
N GLU A 197 3.11 -8.73 -15.11
CA GLU A 197 2.09 -9.71 -14.70
C GLU A 197 0.70 -9.08 -14.63
N HIS A 198 0.60 -7.88 -14.03
CA HIS A 198 -0.65 -7.18 -13.82
C HIS A 198 -0.87 -6.06 -14.85
N ALA A 199 -0.48 -6.29 -16.10
CA ALA A 199 -0.63 -5.33 -17.19
C ALA A 199 -2.10 -4.90 -17.42
N ALA A 200 -3.07 -5.74 -17.06
CA ALA A 200 -4.49 -5.44 -17.18
C ALA A 200 -5.11 -4.79 -15.91
N SER A 201 -4.34 -4.58 -14.84
CA SER A 201 -4.83 -4.00 -13.59
C SER A 201 -4.48 -2.51 -13.49
N GLU A 202 -5.46 -1.62 -13.71
CA GLU A 202 -5.25 -0.17 -13.60
C GLU A 202 -4.67 0.22 -12.23
N ALA A 203 -5.14 -0.39 -11.15
CA ALA A 203 -4.70 -0.06 -9.80
C ALA A 203 -3.21 -0.35 -9.59
N VAL A 204 -2.73 -1.51 -10.07
CA VAL A 204 -1.32 -1.91 -9.98
C VAL A 204 -0.45 -1.03 -10.88
N GLN A 205 -0.88 -0.78 -12.11
CA GLN A 205 -0.15 0.12 -13.02
C GLN A 205 -0.07 1.55 -12.47
N ARG A 206 -1.15 2.06 -11.87
CA ARG A 206 -1.22 3.40 -11.29
C ARG A 206 -0.25 3.54 -10.12
N GLU A 207 -0.27 2.61 -9.16
CA GLU A 207 0.65 2.67 -8.01
C GLU A 207 2.11 2.43 -8.43
N GLY A 208 2.37 1.56 -9.41
CA GLY A 208 3.71 1.36 -9.93
C GLY A 208 4.25 2.56 -10.71
N CYS A 209 3.44 3.22 -11.56
CA CYS A 209 3.80 4.48 -12.19
C CYS A 209 4.08 5.57 -11.15
N ALA A 210 3.26 5.66 -10.10
CA ALA A 210 3.46 6.61 -9.02
C ALA A 210 4.75 6.33 -8.22
N PHE A 211 5.19 5.07 -8.11
CA PHE A 211 6.48 4.74 -7.50
C PHE A 211 7.65 5.03 -8.45
N LEU A 212 7.53 4.71 -9.74
CA LEU A 212 8.51 5.03 -10.77
C LEU A 212 8.73 6.54 -10.93
N GLU A 213 7.67 7.34 -10.81
CA GLU A 213 7.74 8.80 -10.76
C GLU A 213 8.67 9.29 -9.65
N ARG A 214 8.54 8.76 -8.43
CA ARG A 214 9.41 9.10 -7.30
C ARG A 214 10.87 8.73 -7.58
N LEU A 215 11.09 7.55 -8.15
CA LEU A 215 12.43 7.07 -8.50
C LEU A 215 13.07 7.93 -9.60
N ALA A 216 12.33 8.26 -10.66
CA ALA A 216 12.79 9.07 -11.78
C ALA A 216 13.13 10.50 -11.33
N ASN A 217 12.35 11.05 -10.40
CA ASN A 217 12.56 12.40 -9.86
C ASN A 217 13.63 12.47 -8.74
N SER A 218 14.31 11.36 -8.45
CA SER A 218 15.39 11.30 -7.48
C SER A 218 16.72 10.96 -8.15
N PRO A 219 17.72 11.87 -8.17
CA PRO A 219 19.02 11.62 -8.79
C PRO A 219 19.72 10.36 -8.26
N ALA A 220 19.53 10.04 -6.98
CA ALA A 220 20.12 8.86 -6.34
C ALA A 220 19.54 7.52 -6.84
N HIS A 221 18.31 7.52 -7.36
CA HIS A 221 17.58 6.31 -7.75
C HIS A 221 17.27 6.24 -9.24
N ARG A 222 17.34 7.36 -9.96
CA ARG A 222 16.97 7.48 -11.37
C ARG A 222 17.71 6.47 -12.25
N ALA A 223 19.04 6.35 -12.10
CA ALA A 223 19.83 5.41 -12.87
C ALA A 223 19.42 3.95 -12.64
N ALA A 224 19.06 3.58 -11.40
CA ALA A 224 18.58 2.24 -11.08
C ALA A 224 17.18 1.98 -11.68
N ALA A 225 16.31 2.99 -11.70
CA ALA A 225 15.00 2.89 -12.32
C ALA A 225 15.08 2.79 -13.86
N VAL A 226 16.02 3.50 -14.48
CA VAL A 226 16.33 3.34 -15.92
C VAL A 226 16.85 1.92 -16.19
N ALA A 227 17.82 1.44 -15.41
CA ALA A 227 18.37 0.08 -15.55
C ALA A 227 17.31 -1.02 -15.36
N ALA A 228 16.24 -0.74 -14.61
CA ALA A 228 15.11 -1.66 -14.41
C ALA A 228 14.01 -1.56 -15.49
N ALA A 229 14.28 -0.90 -16.62
CA ALA A 229 13.31 -0.64 -17.69
C ALA A 229 12.05 0.10 -17.21
N GLY A 230 12.27 1.13 -16.38
CA GLY A 230 11.20 1.97 -15.84
C GLY A 230 10.44 2.76 -16.91
N ALA A 231 11.14 3.29 -17.91
CA ALA A 231 10.53 4.06 -19.00
C ALA A 231 9.60 3.18 -19.86
N GLU A 232 10.02 1.95 -20.17
CA GLU A 232 9.25 0.96 -20.91
C GLU A 232 7.98 0.56 -20.15
N SER A 233 8.11 0.36 -18.84
CA SER A 233 6.99 0.03 -17.96
C SER A 233 5.97 1.17 -17.94
N VAL A 234 6.43 2.43 -17.86
CA VAL A 234 5.57 3.62 -17.90
C VAL A 234 4.87 3.77 -19.25
N CYS A 235 5.60 3.66 -20.37
CA CYS A 235 5.01 3.74 -21.71
C CYS A 235 3.94 2.65 -21.92
N SER A 236 4.22 1.42 -21.49
CA SER A 236 3.26 0.31 -21.58
C SER A 236 1.98 0.60 -20.77
N ALA A 237 2.13 1.14 -19.56
CA ALA A 237 0.99 1.55 -18.73
C ALA A 237 0.17 2.67 -19.37
N MET A 238 0.82 3.67 -20.00
CA MET A 238 0.13 4.75 -20.70
C MET A 238 -0.72 4.24 -21.88
N VAL A 239 -0.20 3.25 -22.62
CA VAL A 239 -0.91 2.60 -23.73
C VAL A 239 -2.08 1.76 -23.23
N ALA A 240 -1.89 1.02 -22.13
CA ALA A 240 -2.93 0.16 -21.56
C ALA A 240 -4.08 0.95 -20.91
N PHE A 241 -3.78 2.10 -20.28
CA PHE A 241 -4.74 2.89 -19.51
C PHE A 241 -4.80 4.36 -19.96
N PRO A 242 -5.15 4.63 -21.24
CA PRO A 242 -5.24 5.99 -21.76
C PRO A 242 -6.31 6.82 -21.06
N GLY A 243 -7.35 6.19 -20.51
CA GLY A 243 -8.48 6.86 -19.86
C GLY A 243 -8.26 7.24 -18.40
N SER A 244 -7.15 6.83 -17.77
CA SER A 244 -6.91 7.08 -16.34
C SER A 244 -6.10 8.36 -16.11
N PRO A 245 -6.71 9.48 -15.69
CA PRO A 245 -6.00 10.75 -15.56
C PRO A 245 -4.88 10.70 -14.51
N ALA A 246 -5.07 9.94 -13.43
CA ALA A 246 -4.07 9.79 -12.38
C ALA A 246 -2.85 9.01 -12.87
N LEU A 247 -3.06 7.89 -13.58
CA LEU A 247 -1.98 7.10 -14.14
C LEU A 247 -1.21 7.91 -15.19
N GLN A 248 -1.90 8.61 -16.09
CA GLN A 248 -1.26 9.45 -17.10
C GLN A 248 -0.44 10.58 -16.48
N ALA A 249 -0.91 11.18 -15.37
CA ALA A 249 -0.15 12.22 -14.67
C ALA A 249 1.17 11.67 -14.09
N TYR A 250 1.11 10.55 -13.38
CA TYR A 250 2.31 9.89 -12.85
C TYR A 250 3.25 9.45 -13.96
N ALA A 251 2.70 8.92 -15.05
CA ALA A 251 3.47 8.49 -16.20
C ALA A 251 4.22 9.65 -16.89
N CYS A 252 3.54 10.76 -17.17
CA CYS A 252 4.18 11.95 -17.73
C CYS A 252 5.31 12.46 -16.82
N ALA A 253 5.07 12.56 -15.51
CA ALA A 253 6.08 13.01 -14.56
C ALA A 253 7.28 12.03 -14.45
N ALA A 254 7.03 10.72 -14.51
CA ALA A 254 8.10 9.72 -14.56
C ALA A 254 8.93 9.83 -15.86
N LEU A 255 8.26 9.96 -17.01
CA LEU A 255 8.94 10.14 -18.30
C LEU A 255 9.75 11.43 -18.35
N ALA A 256 9.32 12.51 -17.70
CA ALA A 256 10.10 13.75 -17.63
C ALA A 256 11.43 13.50 -16.89
N GLY A 257 11.37 12.80 -15.76
CA GLY A 257 12.56 12.40 -15.00
C GLY A 257 13.49 11.46 -15.77
N PHE A 258 12.94 10.51 -16.53
CA PHE A 258 13.74 9.61 -17.38
C PHE A 258 14.36 10.34 -18.58
N ALA A 259 13.60 11.21 -19.26
CA ALA A 259 14.08 11.99 -20.40
C ALA A 259 15.18 12.98 -19.99
N ALA A 260 15.17 13.46 -18.74
CA ALA A 260 16.25 14.28 -18.22
C ALA A 260 17.60 13.54 -18.09
N GLN A 261 17.61 12.20 -18.13
CA GLN A 261 18.83 11.38 -18.13
C GLN A 261 19.11 10.77 -19.50
N ASP A 262 18.10 10.25 -20.17
CA ASP A 262 18.22 9.58 -21.47
C ASP A 262 17.04 9.98 -22.39
N PRO A 263 17.12 11.17 -23.02
CA PRO A 263 16.06 11.66 -23.89
C PRO A 263 15.95 10.85 -25.19
N GLU A 264 17.06 10.27 -25.68
CA GLU A 264 17.06 9.45 -26.89
C GLU A 264 16.26 8.16 -26.68
N HIS A 265 16.45 7.48 -25.55
CA HIS A 265 15.69 6.28 -25.23
C HIS A 265 14.19 6.56 -25.07
N VAL A 266 13.82 7.62 -24.35
CA VAL A 266 12.40 8.01 -24.20
C VAL A 266 11.79 8.39 -25.55
N SER A 267 12.55 9.05 -26.43
CA SER A 267 12.12 9.34 -27.81
C SER A 267 11.92 8.06 -28.63
N TRP A 268 12.85 7.11 -28.55
CA TRP A 268 12.77 5.82 -29.24
C TRP A 268 11.55 5.00 -28.82
N LEU A 269 11.16 5.05 -27.54
CA LEU A 269 9.95 4.43 -27.01
C LEU A 269 8.64 5.13 -27.48
N GLY A 270 8.73 6.21 -28.24
CA GLY A 270 7.57 7.00 -28.67
C GLY A 270 6.96 7.84 -27.55
N GLY A 271 7.74 8.16 -26.50
CA GLY A 271 7.26 8.88 -25.31
C GLY A 271 6.57 10.21 -25.63
N ALA A 272 7.08 10.97 -26.59
CA ALA A 272 6.46 12.23 -27.01
C ALA A 272 5.02 12.06 -27.53
N ALA A 273 4.78 11.06 -28.38
CA ALA A 273 3.45 10.79 -28.93
C ALA A 273 2.47 10.32 -27.85
N LEU A 274 2.95 9.54 -26.87
CA LEU A 274 2.14 9.13 -25.72
C LEU A 274 1.74 10.33 -24.85
N VAL A 275 2.67 11.26 -24.61
CA VAL A 275 2.41 12.47 -23.83
C VAL A 275 1.46 13.41 -24.56
N GLU A 276 1.64 13.62 -25.87
CA GLU A 276 0.71 14.41 -26.70
C GLU A 276 -0.72 13.83 -26.65
N ALA A 277 -0.85 12.49 -26.76
CA ALA A 277 -2.14 11.82 -26.65
C ALA A 277 -2.75 11.96 -25.25
N ALA A 278 -1.93 11.92 -24.19
CA ALA A 278 -2.38 12.13 -22.81
C ALA A 278 -2.88 13.56 -22.59
N LEU A 279 -2.15 14.56 -23.08
CA LEU A 279 -2.52 15.98 -23.00
C LEU A 279 -3.84 16.25 -23.73
N ALA A 280 -4.01 15.71 -24.93
CA ALA A 280 -5.23 15.87 -25.72
C ALA A 280 -6.45 15.20 -25.06
N ARG A 281 -6.26 14.02 -24.45
CA ARG A 281 -7.35 13.26 -23.83
C ARG A 281 -7.77 13.79 -22.46
N HIS A 282 -6.86 14.43 -21.72
CA HIS A 282 -7.11 14.90 -20.35
C HIS A 282 -6.94 16.42 -20.20
N PRO A 283 -7.70 17.25 -20.93
CA PRO A 283 -7.58 18.71 -20.85
C PRO A 283 -7.93 19.26 -19.46
N GLY A 284 -8.80 18.58 -18.71
CA GLY A 284 -9.19 18.97 -17.34
C GLY A 284 -8.24 18.51 -16.23
N SER A 285 -7.23 17.68 -16.53
CA SER A 285 -6.30 17.19 -15.51
C SER A 285 -5.10 18.13 -15.39
N ALA A 286 -5.14 19.03 -14.41
CA ALA A 286 -4.05 19.97 -14.16
C ALA A 286 -2.68 19.27 -13.99
N ALA A 287 -2.65 18.09 -13.39
CA ALA A 287 -1.43 17.31 -13.22
C ALA A 287 -0.84 16.81 -14.55
N VAL A 288 -1.70 16.34 -15.48
CA VAL A 288 -1.25 15.91 -16.83
C VAL A 288 -0.77 17.13 -17.63
N GLN A 289 -1.51 18.24 -17.57
CA GLN A 289 -1.18 19.48 -18.29
C GLN A 289 0.09 20.15 -17.76
N SER A 290 0.44 19.94 -16.49
CA SER A 290 1.70 20.40 -15.90
C SER A 290 2.89 19.53 -16.29
N ALA A 291 2.74 18.20 -16.21
CA ALA A 291 3.85 17.27 -16.41
C ALA A 291 4.17 17.02 -17.89
N GLY A 292 3.17 16.99 -18.77
CA GLY A 292 3.37 16.69 -20.19
C GLY A 292 4.35 17.63 -20.91
N PRO A 293 4.20 18.97 -20.78
CA PRO A 293 5.13 19.93 -21.38
C PRO A 293 6.58 19.79 -20.90
N GLU A 294 6.79 19.28 -19.69
CA GLU A 294 8.14 19.03 -19.17
C GLU A 294 8.85 17.93 -19.95
N VAL A 295 8.13 16.83 -20.27
CA VAL A 295 8.67 15.76 -21.13
C VAL A 295 9.05 16.33 -22.50
N MET A 296 8.15 17.11 -23.11
CA MET A 296 8.38 17.68 -24.45
C MET A 296 9.62 18.58 -24.49
N ARG A 297 9.81 19.41 -23.46
CA ARG A 297 11.01 20.24 -23.31
C ARG A 297 12.28 19.39 -23.13
N SER A 298 12.22 18.34 -22.30
CA SER A 298 13.34 17.41 -22.11
C SER A 298 13.70 16.66 -23.39
N LEU A 299 12.74 16.46 -24.30
CA LEU A 299 12.95 15.85 -25.62
C LEU A 299 13.32 16.88 -26.71
N GLY A 300 13.49 18.16 -26.38
CA GLY A 300 13.85 19.21 -27.34
C GLY A 300 12.73 19.57 -28.32
N ARG A 301 11.47 19.32 -27.95
CA ARG A 301 10.29 19.73 -28.74
C ARG A 301 9.71 21.02 -28.19
N ASP A 302 9.44 21.99 -29.08
CA ASP A 302 8.75 23.22 -28.71
C ASP A 302 7.29 22.94 -28.34
N VAL A 303 6.86 23.44 -27.18
CA VAL A 303 5.48 23.37 -26.71
C VAL A 303 4.82 24.70 -27.08
N GLY A 304 4.20 24.75 -28.26
CA GLY A 304 3.44 25.91 -28.76
C GLY A 304 2.05 26.00 -28.17
#